data_AF-X1FFQ2-F1
#
_entry.id   AF-X1FFQ2-F1
#
_cell.length_a   1.000
_cell.length_b   1.000
_cell.length_c   1.000
_cell.angle_alpha   90.00
_cell.angle_beta   90.00
_cell.angle_gamma   90.00
#
_symmetry.space_group_name_H-M   'P 1'
#
loop_
_entity.id
_entity.type
_entity.pdbx_description
1 polymer ?
#
loop_
_entity_poly.entity_id
_entity_poly.type
_entity_poly.pdbx_seq_one_letter_code
_entity_poly.pdbx_strand_id
1 'polypeptide(L)' 'WIFPEALQSQEEFSAAGVLLKELHSTGLANMTEFGRGPLLSREALGTLGFAALLYP' A
#
# COMPACT_ATOMS: atom_id res chain seq x y z
N TRP A 1 10.77 -1.66 -7.33
CA TRP A 1 9.33 -1.49 -7.07
C TRP A 1 8.84 -2.78 -6.46
N ILE A 2 8.15 -2.68 -5.33
CA ILE A 2 7.59 -3.82 -4.59
C ILE A 2 6.07 -3.67 -4.63
N PHE A 3 5.39 -4.78 -4.90
CA PHE A 3 3.94 -4.85 -4.90
C PHE A 3 3.48 -5.80 -3.78
N PRO A 4 3.12 -5.27 -2.59
CA PRO A 4 2.59 -6.09 -1.51
C PRO A 4 1.15 -6.46 -1.85
N GLU A 5 0.92 -7.73 -2.18
CA GLU A 5 -0.42 -8.23 -2.51
C GLU A 5 -1.25 -8.50 -1.25
N ALA A 6 -2.57 -8.34 -1.40
CA ALA A 6 -3.59 -8.80 -0.47
C ALA A 6 -3.52 -8.24 0.97
N LEU A 7 -3.04 -7.01 1.16
CA LEU A 7 -3.14 -6.29 2.43
C LEU A 7 -4.61 -6.04 2.81
N GLN A 8 -4.99 -6.39 4.04
CA GLN A 8 -6.38 -6.48 4.50
C GLN A 8 -6.74 -5.45 5.56
N SER A 9 -5.75 -4.75 6.13
CA SER A 9 -5.99 -3.77 7.19
C SER A 9 -5.04 -2.59 7.07
N GLN A 10 -5.42 -1.45 7.66
CA GLN A 10 -4.58 -0.25 7.67
C GLN A 10 -3.24 -0.49 8.38
N GLU A 11 -3.24 -1.39 9.38
CA GLU A 11 -2.04 -1.84 10.08
C GLU A 11 -1.09 -2.59 9.14
N GLU A 12 -1.62 -3.46 8.27
CA GLU A 12 -0.82 -4.17 7.27
C GLU A 12 -0.23 -3.20 6.23
N PHE A 13 -0.99 -2.20 5.78
CA PHE A 13 -0.46 -1.12 4.92
C PHE A 13 0.65 -0.34 5.62
N SER A 14 0.52 -0.07 6.92
CA SER A 14 1.52 0.64 7.69
C SER A 14 2.81 -0.18 7.86
N ALA A 15 2.68 -1.46 8.17
CA ALA A 15 3.82 -2.38 8.28
C ALA A 15 4.55 -2.55 6.94
N ALA A 16 3.80 -2.66 5.84
CA ALA A 16 4.38 -2.67 4.49
C ALA A 16 5.14 -1.38 4.19
N GLY A 17 4.60 -0.23 4.59
CA GLY A 17 5.28 1.06 4.47
C GLY A 17 6.63 1.13 5.17
N VAL A 18 6.71 0.60 6.40
CA VAL A 18 7.97 0.48 7.15
C VAL A 18 8.97 -0.39 6.40
N LEU A 19 8.55 -1.57 5.91
CA LEU A 19 9.39 -2.47 5.13
C LEU A 19 9.91 -1.81 3.84
N LEU A 20 9.06 -1.11 3.10
CA LEU A 20 9.45 -0.40 1.88
C LEU A 20 10.56 0.62 2.17
N LYS A 21 10.46 1.34 3.28
CA LYS A 21 11.47 2.30 3.73
C LYS A 21 12.79 1.63 4.10
N GLU A 22 12.75 0.54 4.87
CA GLU A 22 13.94 -0.24 5.24
C GLU A 22 14.65 -0.82 4.02
N LEU A 23 13.88 -1.25 3.02
CA LEU A 23 14.40 -1.82 1.76
C LEU A 23 14.77 -0.75 0.72
N HIS A 24 14.68 0.55 1.06
CA HIS A 24 14.88 1.67 0.14
C HIS A 24 14.14 1.49 -1.20
N SER A 25 12.92 0.93 -1.13
CA SER A 25 12.15 0.48 -2.29
C SER A 25 10.84 1.23 -2.42
N THR A 26 10.40 1.41 -3.66
CA THR A 26 9.13 2.04 -3.99
C THR A 26 7.98 1.04 -3.94
N GLY A 27 6.90 1.36 -3.21
CA GLY A 27 5.69 0.53 -3.14
C GLY A 27 4.63 0.90 -4.17
N LEU A 28 4.00 -0.12 -4.76
CA LEU A 28 2.73 -0.03 -5.49
C LEU A 28 1.62 -0.57 -4.59
N ALA A 29 0.56 0.21 -4.35
CA ALA A 29 -0.62 -0.23 -3.62
C ALA A 29 -1.68 -0.74 -4.61
N ASN A 30 -2.41 -1.80 -4.28
CA ASN A 30 -3.57 -2.22 -5.05
C ASN A 30 -4.85 -1.90 -4.28
N MET A 31 -5.67 -1.02 -4.84
CA MET A 31 -6.95 -0.58 -4.29
C MET A 31 -8.05 -1.18 -5.16
N THR A 32 -8.52 -2.38 -4.80
CA THR A 32 -9.66 -3.02 -5.48
C THR A 32 -10.94 -2.85 -4.67
N GLU A 33 -12.05 -2.49 -5.31
CA GLU A 33 -13.36 -2.30 -4.67
C GLU A 33 -13.93 -3.61 -4.08
N PHE A 34 -13.51 -4.75 -4.64
CA PHE A 34 -13.93 -6.09 -4.21
C PHE A 34 -12.94 -6.77 -3.26
N GLY A 35 -11.87 -6.07 -2.85
CA GLY A 35 -10.89 -6.56 -1.90
C GLY A 35 -11.41 -6.63 -0.47
N ARG A 36 -10.71 -7.35 0.41
CA ARG A 36 -11.00 -7.38 1.86
C ARG A 36 -10.43 -6.18 2.62
N GLY A 37 -9.50 -5.45 2.01
CA GLY A 37 -8.80 -4.33 2.63
C GLY A 37 -9.57 -3.00 2.52
N PRO A 38 -9.26 -2.02 3.38
CA PRO A 38 -9.84 -0.69 3.29
C PRO A 38 -9.39 0.01 1.99
N LEU A 39 -10.31 0.77 1.37
CA LEU A 39 -9.95 1.70 0.30
C LEU A 39 -9.29 2.94 0.92
N LEU A 40 -7.96 2.98 0.91
CA LEU A 40 -7.19 4.11 1.40
C LEU A 40 -7.10 5.22 0.34
N SER A 41 -7.12 6.47 0.78
CA SER A 41 -6.91 7.59 -0.14
C SER A 41 -5.45 7.64 -0.63
N ARG A 42 -5.24 8.31 -1.77
CA ARG A 42 -3.91 8.57 -2.33
C ARG A 42 -2.99 9.27 -1.31
N GLU A 43 -3.52 10.21 -0.55
CA GLU A 43 -2.77 10.97 0.46
C GLU A 43 -2.34 10.07 1.64
N ALA A 44 -3.23 9.16 2.07
CA ALA A 44 -2.92 8.19 3.11
C ALA A 44 -1.82 7.23 2.63
N LEU A 45 -1.96 6.67 1.43
CA LEU A 45 -0.96 5.78 0.83
C LEU A 45 0.41 6.47 0.64
N GLY A 46 0.42 7.74 0.21
CA GLY A 46 1.65 8.53 0.09
C GLY A 46 2.36 8.72 1.44
N THR A 47 1.60 8.93 2.52
CA THR A 47 2.13 9.03 3.88
C THR A 47 2.75 7.69 4.35
N LEU A 48 2.21 6.56 3.88
CA LEU A 48 2.70 5.22 4.18
C LEU A 48 3.86 4.77 3.27
N GLY A 49 4.35 5.61 2.36
CA GLY A 49 5.52 5.29 1.52
C GLY A 49 5.19 4.56 0.21
N PHE A 50 3.92 4.47 -0.16
CA PHE A 50 3.52 4.03 -1.50
C PHE A 50 3.64 5.18 -2.50
N ALA A 51 4.25 4.95 -3.65
CA ALA A 51 4.44 5.98 -4.67
C ALA A 51 3.46 5.87 -5.84
N ALA A 52 2.78 4.74 -5.95
CA ALA A 52 1.77 4.51 -6.96
C ALA A 52 0.65 3.65 -6.38
N LEU A 53 -0.51 3.73 -7.01
CA LEU A 53 -1.65 2.90 -6.70
C LEU A 53 -2.28 2.37 -7.99
N LEU A 54 -2.85 1.18 -7.91
CA LEU A 54 -3.59 0.51 -8.97
C LEU A 54 -5.07 0.49 -8.57
N TYR A 55 -5.95 0.98 -9.46
CA TYR A 55 -7.39 0.75 -9.41
C TYR A 55 -7.75 -0.06 -10.67
N PRO A 56 -7.76 -1.40 -10.60
CA PRO A 56 -8.09 -2.26 -11.72
C PRO A 56 -9.59 -2.35 -12.01
#